data_AF-A0A520IKB3-F1
#
_entry.id   AF-A0A520IKB3-F1
#
_cell.length_a   1.000
_cell.length_b   1.000
_cell.length_c   1.000
_cell.angle_alpha   90.00
_cell.angle_beta   90.00
_cell.angle_gamma   90.00
#
_symmetry.space_group_name_H-M   'P 1'
#
loop_
_entity.id
_entity.type
_entity.pdbx_description
1 polymer ?
#
loop_
_entity_poly.entity_id
_entity_poly.type
_entity_poly.pdbx_seq_one_letter_code
_entity_poly.pdbx_strand_id
1 'polypeptide(L)'
;MDFMKWLSSFGDLLYEVMSWLIFYPITLWRTVTRPLDAMRYSDAELHDPADEQFTDTLNPPLFLVLSLLLTQAIDKALGGGTNPIVAQKTGLAAFITDDTTLLALRLVVFSLFPLLMAARFLRAKRIALTRERLRGPFYAQCYACAPFALFLGIGISLGHTRIPGAHIVSPVLSVGALLAYLSAETLWFAHHLAQSRFRGLLNAMRAFIEAALAALAMAMLFLTP
;
A
#
# COMPACT_ATOMS: atom_id res chain seq x y z
N MET A 1 8.11 29.48 -20.79
CA MET A 1 7.00 28.53 -20.55
C MET A 1 5.74 29.36 -20.40
N ASP A 2 4.75 29.17 -21.26
CA ASP A 2 3.54 30.00 -21.35
C ASP A 2 2.65 29.86 -20.12
N PHE A 3 2.27 30.98 -19.52
CA PHE A 3 1.28 31.08 -18.44
C PHE A 3 -0.02 30.33 -18.77
N MET A 4 -0.40 30.29 -20.06
CA MET A 4 -1.56 29.54 -20.54
C MET A 4 -1.43 28.02 -20.40
N LYS A 5 -0.23 27.47 -20.63
CA LYS A 5 0.04 26.03 -20.40
C LYS A 5 0.06 25.69 -18.92
N TRP A 6 0.49 26.63 -18.07
CA TRP A 6 0.45 26.46 -16.62
C TRP A 6 -0.99 26.45 -16.09
N LEU A 7 -1.85 27.35 -16.58
CA LEU A 7 -3.25 27.41 -16.17
C LEU A 7 -4.06 26.18 -16.64
N SER A 8 -3.83 25.70 -17.88
CA SER A 8 -4.48 24.47 -18.36
C SER A 8 -4.04 23.25 -17.56
N SER A 9 -2.73 23.13 -17.29
CA SER A 9 -2.18 22.05 -16.46
C SER A 9 -2.75 22.06 -15.03
N PHE A 10 -3.06 23.23 -14.48
CA PHE A 10 -3.72 23.33 -13.18
C PHE A 10 -5.18 22.88 -13.23
N GLY A 11 -5.90 23.16 -14.32
CA GLY A 11 -7.26 22.66 -14.56
C GLY A 11 -7.30 21.13 -14.65
N ASP A 12 -6.38 20.54 -15.41
CA ASP A 12 -6.25 19.08 -15.55
C ASP A 12 -5.91 18.43 -14.20
N LEU A 13 -4.97 19.00 -13.45
CA LEU A 13 -4.61 18.53 -12.11
C LEU A 13 -5.80 18.62 -11.15
N LEU A 14 -6.55 19.73 -11.18
CA LEU A 14 -7.71 19.89 -10.32
C LEU A 14 -8.79 18.86 -10.66
N TYR A 15 -9.08 18.66 -11.94
CA TYR A 15 -10.00 17.62 -12.38
C TYR A 15 -9.55 16.24 -11.89
N GLU A 16 -8.26 15.92 -12.04
CA GLU A 16 -7.69 14.66 -11.58
C GLU A 16 -7.86 14.49 -10.06
N VAL A 17 -7.49 15.48 -9.26
CA VAL A 17 -7.65 15.44 -7.79
C VAL A 17 -9.12 15.35 -7.38
N MET A 18 -10.03 16.06 -8.05
CA MET A 18 -11.46 15.97 -7.78
C MET A 18 -12.02 14.60 -8.15
N SER A 19 -11.54 14.00 -9.24
CA SER A 19 -11.93 12.65 -9.63
C SER A 19 -11.54 11.61 -8.57
N TRP A 20 -10.41 11.80 -7.88
CA TRP A 20 -9.98 10.89 -6.80
C TRP A 20 -11.00 10.81 -5.66
N LEU A 21 -11.76 11.88 -5.38
CA LEU A 21 -12.81 11.85 -4.36
C LEU A 21 -13.91 10.81 -4.66
N ILE A 22 -14.13 10.51 -5.95
CA ILE A 22 -15.11 9.53 -6.42
C ILE A 22 -14.42 8.18 -6.65
N PHE A 23 -13.29 8.17 -7.35
CA PHE A 23 -12.63 6.92 -7.73
C PHE A 23 -11.90 6.24 -6.57
N TYR A 24 -11.44 6.97 -5.55
CA TYR A 24 -10.84 6.37 -4.37
C TYR A 24 -11.81 5.44 -3.62
N PRO A 25 -13.00 5.88 -3.17
CA PRO A 25 -13.93 5.00 -2.46
C PRO A 25 -14.44 3.86 -3.34
N ILE A 26 -14.62 4.07 -4.65
CA ILE A 26 -14.98 2.99 -5.59
C ILE A 26 -13.87 1.95 -5.67
N THR A 27 -12.63 2.40 -5.84
CA THR A 27 -11.44 1.52 -5.91
C THR A 27 -11.30 0.75 -4.61
N LEU A 28 -11.34 1.43 -3.47
CA LEU A 28 -11.28 0.79 -2.15
C LEU A 28 -12.38 -0.25 -1.97
N TRP A 29 -13.63 0.07 -2.31
CA TRP A 29 -14.75 -0.86 -2.21
C TRP A 29 -14.55 -2.09 -3.10
N ARG A 30 -14.16 -1.91 -4.37
CA ARG A 30 -13.88 -3.01 -5.30
C ARG A 30 -12.75 -3.88 -4.78
N THR A 31 -11.66 -3.29 -4.31
CA THR A 31 -10.50 -4.03 -3.80
C THR A 31 -10.82 -4.79 -2.50
N VAL A 32 -11.61 -4.21 -1.58
CA VAL A 32 -11.99 -4.88 -0.33
C VAL A 32 -12.97 -6.01 -0.57
N THR A 33 -13.96 -5.82 -1.45
CA THR A 33 -15.01 -6.82 -1.70
C THR A 33 -14.58 -7.91 -2.69
N ARG A 34 -13.73 -7.58 -3.66
CA ARG A 34 -13.27 -8.47 -4.74
C ARG A 34 -11.77 -8.28 -5.00
N PRO A 35 -10.89 -8.60 -4.03
CA PRO A 35 -9.46 -8.33 -4.13
C PRO A 35 -8.80 -8.99 -5.35
N LEU A 36 -9.15 -10.25 -5.65
CA LEU A 36 -8.57 -10.97 -6.77
C LEU A 36 -8.95 -10.39 -8.14
N ASP A 37 -10.15 -9.83 -8.26
CA ASP A 37 -10.60 -9.19 -9.50
C ASP A 37 -9.85 -7.87 -9.70
N ALA A 38 -9.66 -7.07 -8.64
CA ALA A 38 -8.85 -5.85 -8.71
C ALA A 38 -7.39 -6.14 -9.09
N MET A 39 -6.80 -7.19 -8.51
CA MET A 39 -5.44 -7.63 -8.84
C MET A 39 -5.31 -8.12 -10.30
N ARG A 40 -6.30 -8.85 -10.81
CA ARG A 40 -6.32 -9.28 -12.22
C ARG A 40 -6.53 -8.10 -13.18
N TYR A 41 -7.42 -7.17 -12.82
CA TYR A 41 -7.69 -5.97 -13.59
C TYR A 41 -6.40 -5.18 -13.87
N SER A 42 -5.53 -4.98 -12.87
CA SER A 42 -4.27 -4.26 -13.11
C SER A 42 -3.31 -4.93 -14.09
N ASP A 43 -3.36 -6.25 -14.26
CA ASP A 43 -2.48 -6.95 -15.21
C ASP A 43 -3.02 -6.80 -16.64
N ALA A 44 -4.34 -6.81 -16.81
CA ALA A 44 -4.99 -6.53 -18.09
C ALA A 44 -4.71 -5.10 -18.54
N GLU A 45 -4.92 -4.14 -17.66
CA GLU A 45 -4.85 -2.71 -17.97
C GLU A 45 -3.46 -2.22 -18.41
N LEU A 46 -2.40 -2.93 -18.02
CA LEU A 46 -1.05 -2.59 -18.45
C LEU A 46 -0.78 -2.90 -19.93
N HIS A 47 -1.68 -3.64 -20.59
CA HIS A 47 -1.61 -3.92 -22.02
C HIS A 47 -2.33 -2.86 -22.87
N ASP A 48 -3.11 -1.98 -22.24
CA ASP A 48 -3.85 -0.92 -22.93
C ASP A 48 -2.93 0.28 -23.25
N PRO A 49 -3.30 1.13 -24.21
CA PRO A 49 -2.65 2.41 -24.44
C PRO A 49 -2.53 3.23 -23.15
N ALA A 50 -1.42 3.97 -22.98
CA ALA A 50 -1.10 4.63 -21.72
C ALA A 50 -2.17 5.61 -21.23
N ASP A 51 -2.92 6.22 -22.15
CA ASP A 51 -4.03 7.14 -21.92
C ASP A 51 -5.36 6.45 -21.59
N GLU A 52 -5.48 5.15 -21.87
CA GLU A 52 -6.66 4.34 -21.57
C GLU A 52 -6.50 3.51 -20.28
N GLN A 53 -5.29 3.46 -19.71
CA GLN A 53 -5.03 2.65 -18.51
C GLN A 53 -5.70 3.25 -17.26
N PHE A 54 -6.43 2.42 -16.51
CA PHE A 54 -6.99 2.76 -15.21
C PHE A 54 -8.03 3.89 -15.30
N THR A 55 -8.93 3.82 -16.29
CA THR A 55 -10.03 4.77 -16.44
C THR A 55 -11.16 4.54 -15.43
N ASP A 56 -11.37 3.29 -15.02
CA ASP A 56 -12.47 2.88 -14.13
C ASP A 56 -12.10 2.88 -12.63
N THR A 57 -10.81 3.00 -12.31
CA THR A 57 -10.25 2.90 -10.95
C THR A 57 -8.97 3.70 -10.85
N LEU A 58 -8.49 3.96 -9.63
CA LEU A 58 -7.20 4.63 -9.45
C LEU A 58 -6.03 3.73 -9.84
N ASN A 59 -5.01 4.31 -10.48
CA ASN A 59 -3.74 3.66 -10.70
C ASN A 59 -3.21 3.00 -9.39
N PRO A 60 -2.75 1.74 -9.38
CA PRO A 60 -2.55 1.00 -8.13
C PRO A 60 -1.48 1.58 -7.21
N PRO A 61 -0.28 1.98 -7.70
CA PRO A 61 0.66 2.78 -6.91
C PRO A 61 0.06 4.06 -6.30
N LEU A 62 -0.72 4.82 -7.06
CA LEU A 62 -1.39 6.04 -6.58
C LEU A 62 -2.42 5.72 -5.49
N PHE A 63 -3.19 4.64 -5.66
CA PHE A 63 -4.15 4.17 -4.68
C PHE A 63 -3.48 3.81 -3.33
N LEU A 64 -2.29 3.19 -3.36
CA LEU A 64 -1.49 2.94 -2.16
C LEU A 64 -1.04 4.25 -1.50
N VAL A 65 -0.50 5.20 -2.28
CA VAL A 65 -0.08 6.52 -1.77
C VAL A 65 -1.25 7.24 -1.09
N LEU A 66 -2.41 7.30 -1.74
CA LEU A 66 -3.61 7.95 -1.19
C LEU A 66 -4.11 7.26 0.08
N SER A 67 -3.99 5.94 0.17
CA SER A 67 -4.34 5.18 1.38
C SER A 67 -3.43 5.50 2.57
N LEU A 68 -2.13 5.69 2.33
CA LEU A 68 -1.17 6.12 3.35
C LEU A 68 -1.39 7.58 3.77
N LEU A 69 -1.71 8.45 2.82
CA LEU A 69 -2.09 9.85 3.09
C LEU A 69 -3.33 9.92 3.97
N LEU A 70 -4.37 9.15 3.66
CA LEU A 70 -5.59 9.08 4.47
C LEU A 70 -5.33 8.53 5.86
N THR A 71 -4.47 7.52 5.98
CA THR A 71 -4.03 7.01 7.28
C THR A 71 -3.45 8.13 8.13
N GLN A 72 -2.57 8.95 7.56
CA GLN A 72 -1.95 10.07 8.28
C GLN A 72 -2.96 11.17 8.63
N ALA A 73 -3.90 11.48 7.73
CA ALA A 73 -4.97 12.43 8.01
C ALA A 73 -5.86 11.97 9.17
N ILE A 74 -6.20 10.67 9.20
CA ILE A 74 -6.99 10.06 10.27
C ILE A 74 -6.21 10.06 11.59
N ASP A 75 -4.93 9.68 11.57
CA ASP A 75 -4.05 9.69 12.75
C ASP A 75 -4.01 11.09 13.42
N LYS A 76 -3.90 12.14 12.61
CA LYS A 76 -3.96 13.53 13.07
C LYS A 76 -5.34 13.90 13.61
N ALA A 77 -6.41 13.54 12.92
CA ALA A 77 -7.79 13.82 13.35
C ALA A 77 -8.14 13.12 14.68
N LEU A 78 -7.54 11.97 14.95
CA LEU A 78 -7.71 11.20 16.19
C LEU A 78 -6.90 11.74 17.39
N GLY A 79 -6.22 12.88 17.23
CA GLY A 79 -5.50 13.55 18.32
C GLY A 79 -4.00 13.27 18.35
N GLY A 80 -3.45 12.69 17.28
CA GLY A 80 -2.02 12.71 16.92
C GLY A 80 -1.03 12.71 18.07
N GLY A 81 -0.77 11.54 18.66
CA GLY A 81 0.41 11.39 19.52
C GLY A 81 1.68 11.70 18.71
N THR A 82 2.71 12.26 19.36
CA THR A 82 4.02 12.42 18.72
C THR A 82 4.50 11.02 18.33
N ASN A 83 4.55 10.73 17.03
CA ASN A 83 5.02 9.43 16.56
C ASN A 83 6.42 9.20 17.15
N PRO A 84 6.67 8.11 17.89
CA PRO A 84 7.95 7.91 18.58
C PRO A 84 9.16 7.97 17.64
N ILE A 85 8.97 7.66 16.35
CA ILE A 85 9.99 7.80 15.31
C ILE A 85 10.33 9.27 15.00
N VAL A 86 9.34 10.17 15.03
CA VAL A 86 9.53 11.63 14.84
C VAL A 86 10.05 12.29 16.12
N ALA A 87 9.70 11.73 17.28
CA ALA A 87 10.19 12.22 18.57
C ALA A 87 11.68 11.89 18.80
N GLN A 88 12.21 10.85 18.15
CA GLN A 88 13.63 10.48 18.22
C GLN A 88 14.46 11.27 17.20
N LYS A 89 15.45 12.03 17.69
CA LYS A 89 16.39 12.82 16.87
C LYS A 89 17.78 12.17 16.76
N THR A 90 17.83 10.85 16.63
CA THR A 90 19.08 10.06 16.58
C THR A 90 19.13 9.24 15.30
N GLY A 91 20.32 8.99 14.75
CA GLY A 91 20.48 8.24 13.50
C GLY A 91 19.81 8.88 12.28
N LEU A 92 19.32 8.05 11.34
CA LEU A 92 18.58 8.54 10.16
C LEU A 92 17.24 9.19 10.50
N ALA A 93 16.70 9.03 11.72
CA ALA A 93 15.48 9.71 12.14
C ALA A 93 15.64 11.24 12.19
N ALA A 94 16.87 11.75 12.26
CA ALA A 94 17.15 13.18 12.10
C ALA A 94 16.72 13.75 10.73
N PHE A 95 16.60 12.90 9.70
CA PHE A 95 16.08 13.29 8.38
C PHE A 95 14.55 13.27 8.30
N ILE A 96 13.85 12.78 9.33
CA ILE A 96 12.39 12.79 9.41
C ILE A 96 11.97 14.03 10.19
N THR A 97 11.99 15.17 9.52
CA THR A 97 11.77 16.48 10.14
C THR A 97 10.31 16.90 10.13
N ASP A 98 9.49 16.31 9.27
CA ASP A 98 8.13 16.73 9.01
C ASP A 98 7.21 15.56 8.61
N ASP A 99 5.93 15.87 8.48
CA ASP A 99 4.91 14.93 8.05
C ASP A 99 5.16 14.33 6.66
N THR A 100 5.80 15.09 5.78
CA THR A 100 6.10 14.69 4.40
C THR A 100 7.19 13.64 4.36
N THR A 101 8.28 13.82 5.09
CA THR A 101 9.38 12.86 5.22
C THR A 101 8.93 11.58 5.92
N LEU A 102 8.03 11.67 6.91
CA LEU A 102 7.41 10.51 7.53
C LEU A 102 6.51 9.73 6.54
N LEU A 103 5.73 10.44 5.72
CA LEU A 103 4.93 9.81 4.67
C LEU A 103 5.83 9.11 3.65
N ALA A 104 6.93 9.74 3.24
CA ALA A 104 7.90 9.14 2.31
C ALA A 104 8.49 7.85 2.90
N LEU A 105 8.86 7.84 4.18
CA LEU A 105 9.30 6.61 4.85
C LEU A 105 8.21 5.54 4.83
N ARG A 106 6.97 5.86 5.20
CA ARG A 106 5.85 4.92 5.16
C ARG A 106 5.64 4.38 3.74
N LEU A 107 5.74 5.23 2.72
CA LEU A 107 5.62 4.81 1.33
C LEU A 107 6.70 3.80 0.96
N VAL A 108 7.96 4.02 1.32
CA VAL A 108 9.03 3.06 1.07
C VAL A 108 8.79 1.76 1.84
N VAL A 109 8.48 1.83 3.14
CA VAL A 109 8.21 0.66 4.00
C VAL A 109 7.06 -0.18 3.42
N PHE A 110 5.92 0.43 3.14
CA PHE A 110 4.76 -0.28 2.64
C PHE A 110 4.94 -0.74 1.20
N SER A 111 5.75 -0.08 0.38
CA SER A 111 6.08 -0.53 -0.98
C SER A 111 6.99 -1.76 -1.00
N LEU A 112 7.69 -2.10 0.09
CA LEU A 112 8.45 -3.34 0.19
C LEU A 112 7.55 -4.57 0.13
N PHE A 113 6.33 -4.50 0.68
CA PHE A 113 5.37 -5.60 0.66
C PHE A 113 4.99 -6.00 -0.78
N PRO A 114 4.41 -5.11 -1.61
CA PRO A 114 4.05 -5.47 -2.96
C PRO A 114 5.27 -5.80 -3.83
N LEU A 115 6.40 -5.15 -3.60
CA LEU A 115 7.65 -5.44 -4.31
C LEU A 115 8.14 -6.87 -4.06
N LEU A 116 8.21 -7.30 -2.80
CA LEU A 116 8.72 -8.62 -2.45
C LEU A 116 7.72 -9.72 -2.77
N MET A 117 6.43 -9.43 -2.68
CA MET A 117 5.38 -10.35 -3.11
C MET A 117 5.42 -10.59 -4.63
N ALA A 118 5.56 -9.52 -5.42
CA ALA A 118 5.77 -9.58 -6.86
C ALA A 118 7.08 -10.32 -7.24
N ALA A 119 8.18 -10.03 -6.55
CA ALA A 119 9.46 -10.71 -6.79
C ALA A 119 9.36 -12.21 -6.45
N ARG A 120 8.69 -12.58 -5.36
CA ARG A 120 8.46 -13.97 -4.96
C ARG A 120 7.63 -14.72 -5.99
N PHE A 121 6.63 -14.07 -6.57
CA PHE A 121 5.81 -14.62 -7.64
C PHE A 121 6.63 -14.95 -8.88
N LEU A 122 7.44 -14.01 -9.38
CA LEU A 122 8.31 -14.27 -10.53
C LEU A 122 9.31 -15.39 -10.26
N ARG A 123 9.91 -15.41 -9.06
CA ARG A 123 10.79 -16.51 -8.61
C ARG A 123 10.05 -17.85 -8.58
N ALA A 124 8.81 -17.88 -8.08
CA ALA A 124 7.99 -19.09 -8.04
C ALA A 124 7.66 -19.61 -9.45
N LYS A 125 7.41 -18.71 -10.40
CA LYS A 125 7.20 -19.02 -11.82
C LYS A 125 8.49 -19.33 -12.59
N ARG A 126 9.67 -19.22 -11.95
CA ARG A 126 10.99 -19.33 -12.60
C ARG A 126 11.16 -18.35 -13.76
N ILE A 127 10.54 -17.18 -13.65
CA ILE A 127 10.66 -16.10 -14.62
C ILE A 127 11.80 -15.18 -14.16
N ALA A 128 12.70 -14.83 -15.08
CA ALA A 128 13.79 -13.90 -14.78
C ALA A 128 13.24 -12.55 -14.30
N LEU A 129 13.83 -12.04 -13.21
CA LEU A 129 13.46 -10.75 -12.63
C LEU A 129 13.99 -9.63 -13.52
N THR A 130 13.09 -8.98 -14.26
CA THR A 130 13.38 -7.77 -15.02
C THR A 130 12.38 -6.69 -14.64
N ARG A 131 12.73 -5.42 -14.83
CA ARG A 131 11.85 -4.28 -14.53
C ARG A 131 10.50 -4.40 -15.21
N GLU A 132 10.50 -4.80 -16.47
CA GLU A 132 9.31 -4.98 -17.30
C GLU A 132 8.39 -6.06 -16.73
N ARG A 133 8.93 -7.24 -16.43
CA ARG A 133 8.16 -8.39 -15.92
C ARG A 133 7.66 -8.19 -14.49
N LEU A 134 8.33 -7.34 -13.71
CA LEU A 134 7.95 -7.00 -12.35
C LEU A 134 6.76 -6.05 -12.29
N ARG A 135 6.58 -5.20 -13.31
CA ARG A 135 5.59 -4.11 -13.30
C ARG A 135 4.16 -4.62 -13.08
N GLY A 136 3.72 -5.61 -13.86
CA GLY A 136 2.38 -6.19 -13.72
C GLY A 136 2.09 -6.76 -12.32
N PRO A 137 2.90 -7.73 -11.86
CA PRO A 137 2.75 -8.27 -10.51
C PRO A 137 2.86 -7.20 -9.42
N PHE A 138 3.74 -6.22 -9.55
CA PHE A 138 3.85 -5.12 -8.58
C PHE A 138 2.56 -4.28 -8.51
N TYR A 139 1.95 -3.96 -9.65
CA TYR A 139 0.71 -3.19 -9.70
C TYR A 139 -0.46 -3.94 -9.07
N ALA A 140 -0.60 -5.24 -9.36
CA ALA A 140 -1.57 -6.10 -8.70
C ALA A 140 -1.39 -6.10 -7.18
N GLN A 141 -0.15 -6.20 -6.74
CA GLN A 141 0.18 -6.23 -5.33
C GLN A 141 -0.06 -4.89 -4.61
N CYS A 142 0.10 -3.76 -5.31
CA CYS A 142 -0.27 -2.46 -4.77
C CYS A 142 -1.77 -2.36 -4.46
N TYR A 143 -2.64 -2.94 -5.29
CA TYR A 143 -4.07 -3.02 -4.98
C TYR A 143 -4.32 -3.78 -3.68
N ALA A 144 -3.73 -4.97 -3.50
CA ALA A 144 -3.91 -5.74 -2.27
C ALA A 144 -3.32 -5.04 -1.03
N CYS A 145 -2.16 -4.38 -1.19
CA CYS A 145 -1.46 -3.73 -0.09
C CYS A 145 -2.14 -2.43 0.38
N ALA A 146 -2.86 -1.71 -0.48
CA ALA A 146 -3.44 -0.41 -0.15
C ALA A 146 -4.51 -0.48 0.97
N PRO A 147 -5.53 -1.35 0.91
CA PRO A 147 -6.47 -1.53 2.02
C PRO A 147 -5.78 -2.05 3.29
N PHE A 148 -4.80 -2.95 3.14
CA PHE A 148 -4.00 -3.43 4.27
C PHE A 148 -3.34 -2.27 5.00
N ALA A 149 -2.63 -1.40 4.27
CA ALA A 149 -1.96 -0.24 4.83
C ALA A 149 -2.93 0.73 5.50
N LEU A 150 -4.08 1.00 4.86
CA LEU A 150 -5.13 1.87 5.40
C LEU A 150 -5.69 1.35 6.73
N PHE A 151 -6.20 0.12 6.74
CA PHE A 151 -6.89 -0.42 7.91
C PHE A 151 -5.92 -0.75 9.05
N LEU A 152 -4.71 -1.24 8.73
CA LEU A 152 -3.66 -1.42 9.72
C LEU A 152 -3.29 -0.07 10.37
N GLY A 153 -3.12 0.96 9.54
CA GLY A 153 -2.80 2.30 9.98
C GLY A 153 -3.86 2.90 10.90
N ILE A 154 -5.14 2.84 10.51
CA ILE A 154 -6.27 3.27 11.35
C ILE A 154 -6.30 2.47 12.67
N GLY A 155 -6.08 1.16 12.62
CA GLY A 155 -6.04 0.31 13.80
C GLY A 155 -4.94 0.70 14.79
N ILE A 156 -3.73 0.99 14.29
CA ILE A 156 -2.61 1.48 15.09
C ILE A 156 -2.94 2.85 15.69
N SER A 157 -3.46 3.79 14.89
CA SER A 157 -3.84 5.12 15.35
C SER A 157 -4.88 5.05 16.48
N LEU A 158 -5.93 4.25 16.31
CA LEU A 158 -6.96 4.02 17.34
C LEU A 158 -6.36 3.49 18.65
N GLY A 159 -5.37 2.61 18.57
CA GLY A 159 -4.70 2.03 19.74
C GLY A 159 -3.97 3.06 20.60
N HIS A 160 -3.59 4.21 20.03
CA HIS A 160 -2.95 5.31 20.76
C HIS A 160 -3.95 6.35 21.29
N THR A 161 -5.23 6.26 20.93
CA THR A 161 -6.25 7.21 21.40
C THR A 161 -6.78 6.84 22.79
N ARG A 162 -7.36 7.83 23.49
CA ARG A 162 -8.08 7.62 24.75
C ARG A 162 -9.59 7.41 24.56
N ILE A 163 -10.03 7.13 23.33
CA ILE A 163 -11.46 6.97 23.03
C ILE A 163 -11.97 5.66 23.68
N PRO A 164 -13.09 5.69 24.41
CA PRO A 164 -13.69 4.48 24.98
C PRO A 164 -13.95 3.42 23.90
N GLY A 165 -13.50 2.18 24.14
CA GLY A 165 -13.64 1.07 23.19
C GLY A 165 -12.57 0.98 22.09
N ALA A 166 -11.74 2.00 21.89
CA ALA A 166 -10.70 1.99 20.86
C ALA A 166 -9.67 0.86 21.05
N HIS A 167 -9.39 0.47 22.30
CA HIS A 167 -8.50 -0.64 22.65
C HIS A 167 -9.01 -2.02 22.19
N ILE A 168 -10.31 -2.19 21.95
CA ILE A 168 -10.88 -3.41 21.37
C ILE A 168 -10.91 -3.31 19.85
N VAL A 169 -11.32 -2.16 19.32
CA VAL A 169 -11.45 -1.95 17.86
C VAL A 169 -10.08 -1.98 17.18
N SER A 170 -9.04 -1.43 17.81
CA SER A 170 -7.67 -1.41 17.30
C SER A 170 -7.14 -2.80 16.90
N PRO A 171 -7.05 -3.79 17.81
CA PRO A 171 -6.55 -5.12 17.45
C PRO A 171 -7.47 -5.85 16.47
N VAL A 172 -8.79 -5.68 16.57
CA VAL A 172 -9.74 -6.29 15.62
C VAL A 172 -9.49 -5.78 14.20
N LEU A 173 -9.32 -4.47 14.04
CA LEU A 173 -9.07 -3.86 12.73
C LEU A 173 -7.69 -4.24 12.19
N SER A 174 -6.65 -4.18 13.02
CA SER A 174 -5.28 -4.52 12.61
C SER A 174 -5.12 -6.01 12.24
N VAL A 175 -5.67 -6.92 13.06
CA VAL A 175 -5.64 -8.37 12.78
C VAL A 175 -6.53 -8.69 11.58
N GLY A 176 -7.72 -8.08 11.49
CA GLY A 176 -8.62 -8.23 10.35
C GLY A 176 -7.96 -7.82 9.03
N ALA A 177 -7.27 -6.66 9.02
CA ALA A 177 -6.51 -6.19 7.86
C ALA A 177 -5.41 -7.17 7.46
N LEU A 178 -4.64 -7.67 8.42
CA LEU A 178 -3.57 -8.65 8.18
C LEU A 178 -4.12 -9.97 7.61
N LEU A 179 -5.19 -10.51 8.21
CA LEU A 179 -5.81 -11.74 7.76
C LEU A 179 -6.44 -11.60 6.37
N ALA A 180 -7.10 -10.47 6.09
CA ALA A 180 -7.66 -10.17 4.77
C ALA A 180 -6.55 -10.09 3.71
N TYR A 181 -5.45 -9.40 4.01
CA TYR A 181 -4.29 -9.29 3.12
C TYR A 181 -3.68 -10.67 2.83
N LEU A 182 -3.33 -11.44 3.87
CA LEU A 182 -2.75 -12.78 3.70
C LEU A 182 -3.70 -13.75 3.00
N SER A 183 -5.01 -13.61 3.19
CA SER A 183 -6.02 -14.40 2.48
C SER A 183 -6.05 -14.06 0.99
N ALA A 184 -6.07 -12.78 0.63
CA ALA A 184 -6.00 -12.32 -0.76
C ALA A 184 -4.71 -12.83 -1.44
N GLU A 185 -3.56 -12.69 -0.78
CA GLU A 185 -2.28 -13.18 -1.30
C GLU A 185 -2.26 -14.69 -1.47
N THR A 186 -2.73 -15.44 -0.47
CA THR A 186 -2.80 -16.90 -0.52
C THR A 186 -3.61 -17.37 -1.73
N LEU A 187 -4.78 -16.75 -1.96
CA LEU A 187 -5.64 -17.08 -3.09
C LEU A 187 -5.02 -16.64 -4.41
N TRP A 188 -4.37 -15.48 -4.44
CA TRP A 188 -3.70 -14.97 -5.62
C TRP A 188 -2.55 -15.87 -6.07
N PHE A 189 -1.66 -16.29 -5.15
CA PHE A 189 -0.61 -17.26 -5.45
C PHE A 189 -1.16 -18.62 -5.87
N ALA A 190 -2.16 -19.13 -5.16
CA ALA A 190 -2.77 -20.42 -5.48
C ALA A 190 -3.35 -20.42 -6.90
N HIS A 191 -4.06 -19.36 -7.27
CA HIS A 191 -4.65 -19.19 -8.59
C HIS A 191 -3.59 -19.01 -9.68
N HIS A 192 -2.67 -18.05 -9.54
CA HIS A 192 -1.73 -17.70 -10.61
C HIS A 192 -0.55 -18.68 -10.78
N LEU A 193 -0.25 -19.50 -9.75
CA LEU A 193 0.72 -20.59 -9.85
C LEU A 193 0.07 -21.95 -10.12
N ALA A 194 -1.27 -22.03 -10.19
CA ALA A 194 -2.02 -23.29 -10.26
C ALA A 194 -1.60 -24.29 -9.16
N GLN A 195 -1.50 -23.81 -7.92
CA GLN A 195 -1.05 -24.57 -6.75
C GLN A 195 -2.17 -24.70 -5.71
N SER A 196 -2.03 -25.67 -4.80
CA SER A 196 -2.94 -25.79 -3.66
C SER A 196 -2.88 -24.55 -2.77
N ARG A 197 -3.99 -24.24 -2.09
CA ARG A 197 -4.08 -23.11 -1.14
C ARG A 197 -3.00 -23.14 -0.07
N PHE A 198 -2.60 -24.33 0.37
CA PHE A 198 -1.51 -24.49 1.34
C PHE A 198 -0.16 -24.01 0.78
N ARG A 199 0.17 -24.38 -0.47
CA ARG A 199 1.38 -23.85 -1.12
C ARG A 199 1.27 -22.35 -1.40
N GLY A 200 0.08 -21.87 -1.77
CA GLY A 200 -0.20 -20.44 -1.89
C GLY A 200 0.09 -19.69 -0.58
N LEU A 201 -0.39 -20.21 0.55
CA LEU A 201 -0.15 -19.66 1.88
C LEU A 201 1.34 -19.64 2.22
N LEU A 202 2.08 -20.71 1.92
CA LEU A 202 3.52 -20.75 2.17
C LEU A 202 4.28 -19.70 1.35
N ASN A 203 3.88 -19.46 0.09
CA ASN A 203 4.46 -18.39 -0.72
C ASN A 203 4.15 -17.01 -0.13
N ALA A 204 2.88 -16.76 0.23
CA ALA A 204 2.43 -15.51 0.81
C ALA A 204 3.14 -15.22 2.15
N MET A 205 3.15 -16.19 3.07
CA MET A 205 3.82 -16.08 4.37
C MET A 205 5.31 -15.82 4.21
N ARG A 206 5.99 -16.54 3.32
CA ARG A 206 7.43 -16.36 3.11
C ARG A 206 7.74 -14.93 2.62
N ALA A 207 7.03 -14.46 1.61
CA ALA A 207 7.26 -13.10 1.10
C ALA A 207 6.82 -12.01 2.08
N PHE A 208 5.75 -12.25 2.85
CA PHE A 208 5.34 -11.35 3.93
C PHE A 208 6.43 -11.24 5.00
N ILE A 209 7.02 -12.36 5.43
CA ILE A 209 8.13 -12.38 6.39
C ILE A 209 9.36 -11.69 5.81
N GLU A 210 9.72 -11.97 4.55
CA GLU A 210 10.83 -11.28 3.86
C GLU A 210 10.60 -9.76 3.85
N ALA A 211 9.37 -9.30 3.59
CA ALA A 211 9.00 -7.88 3.61
C ALA A 211 9.00 -7.27 5.00
N ALA A 212 8.46 -7.97 6.00
CA ALA A 212 8.45 -7.53 7.38
C ALA A 212 9.89 -7.41 7.93
N LEU A 213 10.76 -8.37 7.61
CA LEU A 213 12.18 -8.32 7.98
C LEU A 213 12.91 -7.18 7.29
N ALA A 214 12.67 -6.94 6.00
CA ALA A 214 13.25 -5.81 5.27
C ALA A 214 12.76 -4.47 5.83
N ALA A 215 11.47 -4.35 6.14
CA ALA A 215 10.88 -3.18 6.78
C ALA A 215 11.45 -2.95 8.18
N LEU A 216 11.62 -4.01 8.98
CA LEU A 216 12.20 -3.93 10.31
C LEU A 216 13.69 -3.55 10.25
N ALA A 217 14.46 -4.16 9.36
CA ALA A 217 15.86 -3.81 9.14
C ALA A 217 16.00 -2.35 8.73
N MET A 218 15.13 -1.87 7.84
CA MET A 218 15.08 -0.46 7.45
C MET A 218 14.72 0.42 8.64
N ALA A 219 13.70 0.07 9.42
CA ALA A 219 13.30 0.82 10.62
C ALA A 219 14.43 0.87 11.67
N MET A 220 15.20 -0.21 11.85
CA MET A 220 16.34 -0.23 12.76
C MET A 220 17.41 0.79 12.38
N LEU A 221 17.65 1.04 11.08
CA LEU A 221 18.59 2.09 10.64
C LEU A 221 18.16 3.50 11.09
N PHE A 222 16.88 3.72 11.38
CA PHE A 222 16.37 4.98 11.93
C PHE A 222 16.40 5.03 13.45
N LEU A 223 16.44 3.88 14.13
CA LEU A 223 16.40 3.78 15.60
C LEU A 223 17.79 3.63 16.23
N THR A 224 18.81 3.23 15.46
CA THR A 224 20.20 3.12 15.94
C THR A 224 20.87 4.51 15.99
N PRO A 225 21.56 4.87 17.09
CA PRO A 225 22.24 6.16 17.25
C PRO A 225 23.41 6.36 16.28
#